data_AF-X1KSK5-F1
#
_entry.id   AF-X1KSK5-F1
#
_cell.length_a   1.000
_cell.length_b   1.000
_cell.length_c   1.000
_cell.angle_alpha   90.00
_cell.angle_beta   90.00
_cell.angle_gamma   90.00
#
_symmetry.space_group_name_H-M   'P 1'
#
loop_
_entity.id
_entity.type
_entity.pdbx_description
1 polymer ?
#
loop_
_entity_poly.entity_id
_entity_poly.type
_entity_poly.pdbx_seq_one_letter_code
_entity_poly.pdbx_strand_id
1 'polypeptide(L)'
;MPKIADKVTSPHISQITDYLYISAFPRGEHVEEIVALGVRLVLSMHWMRPTKMLGKPPVKLLWLPTFDNMFLPMPIKTLSKGVRAALPVIDDGGAVLVHCKSGVHRSV
;
A
#
# COMPACT_ATOMS: atom_id res chain seq x y z
N MET A 1 7.09 3.36 -37.45
CA MET A 1 6.03 3.60 -36.46
C MET A 1 6.02 2.43 -35.49
N PRO A 2 6.49 2.60 -34.24
CA PRO A 2 6.50 1.49 -33.30
C PRO A 2 5.12 1.35 -32.66
N LYS A 3 4.70 0.09 -32.57
CA LYS A 3 3.41 -0.40 -32.08
C LYS A 3 3.24 -0.01 -30.60
N ILE A 4 2.04 0.45 -30.25
CA ILE A 4 1.58 0.62 -28.88
C ILE A 4 1.54 -0.80 -28.29
N ALA A 5 2.60 -1.15 -27.57
CA ALA A 5 2.60 -2.31 -26.72
C ALA A 5 1.73 -1.97 -25.51
N ASP A 6 0.71 -2.80 -25.29
CA ASP A 6 -0.18 -2.75 -24.14
C ASP A 6 0.65 -2.58 -22.86
N LYS A 7 0.59 -1.38 -22.27
CA LYS A 7 1.21 -1.10 -20.97
C LYS A 7 0.52 -2.01 -19.95
N VAL A 8 1.26 -3.03 -19.52
CA VAL A 8 1.05 -3.75 -18.27
C VAL A 8 0.60 -2.74 -17.22
N THR A 9 -0.62 -2.92 -16.72
CA THR A 9 -1.30 -2.04 -15.76
C THR A 9 -0.39 -1.72 -14.58
N SER A 10 0.27 -0.57 -14.62
CA SER A 10 1.02 -0.01 -13.49
C SER A 10 0.04 0.22 -12.34
N PRO A 11 0.37 -0.15 -11.10
CA PRO A 11 -0.37 0.39 -9.97
C PRO A 11 -0.20 1.91 -10.04
N HIS A 12 -1.30 2.66 -10.05
CA HIS A 12 -1.23 4.09 -9.85
C HIS A 12 -0.75 4.34 -8.41
N ILE A 13 0.57 4.34 -8.20
CA ILE A 13 1.19 4.74 -6.95
C ILE A 13 1.25 6.27 -6.97
N SER A 14 0.58 6.90 -6.02
CA SER A 14 0.64 8.36 -5.84
C SER A 14 1.39 8.66 -4.55
N GLN A 15 2.30 9.60 -4.61
CA GLN A 15 3.00 10.11 -3.44
C GLN A 15 2.11 11.17 -2.77
N ILE A 16 1.92 11.05 -1.45
CA ILE A 16 1.15 12.01 -0.64
C ILE A 16 2.10 12.88 0.17
N THR A 17 3.15 12.28 0.73
CA THR A 17 4.25 12.97 1.42
C THR A 17 5.58 12.31 1.06
N ASP A 18 6.70 12.81 1.59
CA ASP A 18 8.03 12.20 1.40
C ASP A 18 8.11 10.75 1.91
N TYR A 19 7.20 10.35 2.80
CA TYR A 19 7.21 9.05 3.47
C TYR A 19 5.90 8.27 3.32
N LEU A 20 4.88 8.82 2.64
CA LEU A 20 3.57 8.19 2.48
C LEU A 20 3.19 8.09 1.01
N TYR A 21 2.97 6.86 0.57
CA TYR A 21 2.47 6.52 -0.75
C TYR A 21 1.12 5.83 -0.66
N ILE A 22 0.32 6.01 -1.70
CA ILE A 22 -0.97 5.35 -1.84
C ILE A 22 -1.04 4.59 -3.15
N SER A 23 -1.65 3.41 -3.17
CA SER A 23 -1.84 2.66 -4.41
C SER A 23 -3.16 1.92 -4.50
N ALA A 24 -3.59 1.69 -5.74
CA ALA A 24 -4.53 0.63 -6.04
C ALA A 24 -3.84 -0.74 -5.89
N PHE A 25 -4.62 -1.77 -5.55
CA PHE A 25 -4.20 -3.14 -5.20
C PHE A 25 -2.85 -3.58 -5.84
N PRO A 26 -1.72 -3.48 -5.10
CA PRO A 26 -0.41 -3.81 -5.64
C PRO A 26 -0.31 -5.32 -5.85
N ARG A 27 0.09 -5.72 -7.07
CA ARG A 27 0.48 -7.11 -7.38
C ARG A 27 1.94 -7.35 -6.98
N GLY A 28 2.33 -8.62 -6.84
CA GLY A 28 3.68 -9.01 -6.41
C GLY A 28 4.79 -8.62 -7.38
N GLU A 29 4.42 -8.27 -8.61
CA GLU A 29 5.32 -7.81 -9.68
C GLU A 29 5.86 -6.39 -9.44
N HIS A 30 5.32 -5.64 -8.48
CA HIS A 30 5.73 -4.26 -8.20
C HIS A 30 6.62 -4.14 -6.96
N VAL A 31 7.09 -5.26 -6.39
CA VAL A 31 7.92 -5.24 -5.18
C VAL A 31 9.20 -4.43 -5.40
N GLU A 32 9.81 -4.54 -6.58
CA GLU A 32 11.05 -3.81 -6.92
C GLU A 32 10.83 -2.29 -6.96
N GLU A 33 9.74 -1.85 -7.58
CA GLU A 33 9.34 -0.43 -7.62
C GLU A 33 9.05 0.11 -6.20
N ILE A 34 8.33 -0.67 -5.38
CA ILE A 34 8.06 -0.34 -3.97
C ILE A 34 9.37 -0.19 -3.18
N VAL A 35 10.31 -1.10 -3.37
CA VAL A 35 11.63 -1.05 -2.71
C VAL A 35 12.44 0.18 -3.15
N ALA A 36 12.41 0.49 -4.45
CA ALA A 36 13.12 1.64 -5.03
C ALA A 36 12.59 2.99 -4.50
N LEU A 37 11.29 3.07 -4.17
CA LEU A 37 10.68 4.23 -3.52
C LEU A 37 11.05 4.37 -2.03
N GLY A 38 11.91 3.50 -1.49
CA GLY A 38 12.29 3.53 -0.07
C GLY A 38 11.22 2.97 0.86
N VAL A 39 10.17 2.33 0.33
CA VAL A 39 9.11 1.75 1.16
C VAL A 39 9.66 0.57 1.95
N ARG A 40 9.32 0.52 3.24
CA ARG A 40 9.67 -0.57 4.17
C ARG A 40 8.46 -1.22 4.82
N LEU A 41 7.28 -0.62 4.65
CA LEU A 41 6.02 -1.19 5.11
C LEU A 41 4.91 -1.01 4.06
N VAL A 42 4.25 -2.10 3.73
CA VAL A 42 3.01 -2.11 2.97
C VAL A 42 1.85 -2.36 3.93
N LEU A 43 0.96 -1.38 4.03
CA LEU A 43 -0.29 -1.45 4.79
C LEU A 43 -1.43 -1.86 3.85
N SER A 44 -1.89 -3.10 4.01
CA SER A 44 -3.04 -3.61 3.27
C SER A 44 -4.32 -3.50 4.07
N MET A 45 -5.18 -2.54 3.73
CA MET A 45 -6.49 -2.38 4.38
C MET A 45 -7.63 -3.02 3.57
N HIS A 46 -7.31 -4.06 2.81
CA HIS A 46 -8.26 -4.78 1.96
C HIS A 46 -8.70 -6.11 2.58
N TRP A 47 -9.96 -6.50 2.40
CA TRP A 47 -10.47 -7.83 2.81
C TRP A 47 -9.75 -8.99 2.13
N MET A 48 -9.42 -8.88 0.85
CA MET A 48 -8.60 -9.89 0.17
C MET A 48 -7.16 -9.81 0.62
N ARG A 49 -6.59 -10.96 0.98
CA ARG A 49 -5.20 -11.08 1.41
C ARG A 49 -4.25 -10.73 0.25
N PRO A 50 -3.28 -9.82 0.46
CA PRO A 50 -2.27 -9.52 -0.55
C PRO A 50 -1.34 -10.71 -0.76
N THR A 51 -0.65 -10.71 -1.90
CA THR A 51 0.39 -11.71 -2.15
C THR A 51 1.51 -11.62 -1.11
N LYS A 52 2.01 -12.79 -0.67
CA LYS A 52 3.13 -12.88 0.27
C LYS A 52 4.41 -12.24 -0.27
N MET A 53 4.53 -12.07 -1.59
CA MET A 53 5.69 -11.43 -2.22
C MET A 53 5.90 -9.98 -1.76
N LEU A 54 4.83 -9.26 -1.41
CA LEU A 54 4.90 -7.88 -0.90
C LEU A 54 5.53 -7.78 0.49
N GLY A 55 5.60 -8.90 1.23
CA GLY A 55 6.20 -8.97 2.57
C GLY A 55 7.60 -9.58 2.59
N LYS A 56 8.29 -9.64 1.44
CA LYS A 56 9.67 -10.10 1.39
C LYS A 56 10.62 -8.97 1.83
N PRO A 57 11.68 -9.28 2.60
CA PRO A 57 12.70 -8.29 2.96
C PRO A 57 13.20 -7.52 1.71
N PRO A 58 13.41 -6.20 1.81
CA PRO A 58 13.34 -5.37 3.02
C PRO A 58 11.94 -4.88 3.41
N VAL A 59 10.89 -5.29 2.69
CA VAL A 59 9.52 -4.80 2.89
C VAL A 59 8.75 -5.69 3.86
N LYS A 60 8.11 -5.09 4.85
CA LYS A 60 7.14 -5.77 5.73
C LYS A 60 5.74 -5.58 5.18
N LEU A 61 4.91 -6.61 5.25
CA LEU A 61 3.49 -6.55 4.89
C LEU A 61 2.62 -6.67 6.14
N LEU A 62 1.81 -5.65 6.42
CA LEU A 62 0.79 -5.71 7.46
C LEU A 62 -0.60 -5.74 6.80
N TRP A 63 -1.28 -6.87 6.99
CA TRP A 63 -2.64 -7.06 6.52
C TRP A 63 -3.65 -6.75 7.63
N LEU A 64 -4.49 -5.75 7.37
CA LEU A 64 -5.55 -5.25 8.24
C LEU A 64 -6.90 -5.46 7.54
N PRO A 65 -7.43 -6.69 7.54
CA PRO A 65 -8.65 -7.01 6.79
C PRO A 65 -9.81 -6.19 7.33
N THR A 66 -10.30 -5.27 6.50
CA THR A 66 -11.38 -4.35 6.87
C THR A 66 -12.38 -4.28 5.74
N PHE A 67 -13.66 -4.36 6.12
CA PHE A 67 -14.76 -3.93 5.26
C PHE A 67 -15.00 -2.46 5.55
N ASP A 68 -14.73 -1.62 4.56
CA ASP A 68 -15.01 -0.20 4.63
C ASP A 68 -15.91 0.15 3.45
N ASN A 69 -17.15 0.54 3.76
CA ASN A 69 -18.15 0.99 2.81
C ASN A 69 -18.88 2.21 3.39
N MET A 70 -19.64 2.93 2.57
CA MET A 70 -20.34 4.16 2.98
C MET A 70 -21.16 4.02 4.28
N PHE A 71 -21.64 2.82 4.61
CA PHE A 71 -22.45 2.52 5.78
C PHE A 71 -21.69 1.81 6.91
N LEU A 72 -20.46 1.35 6.66
CA LEU A 72 -19.59 0.65 7.59
C LEU A 72 -18.21 1.31 7.55
N PRO A 73 -18.02 2.43 8.27
CA PRO A 73 -16.73 3.10 8.32
C PRO A 73 -15.67 2.21 8.98
N MET A 74 -14.43 2.36 8.53
CA MET A 74 -13.29 1.65 9.11
C MET A 74 -13.23 1.80 10.64
N PRO A 75 -13.10 0.70 11.40
CA PRO A 75 -12.95 0.80 12.85
C PRO A 75 -11.69 1.57 13.22
N ILE A 76 -11.81 2.54 14.14
CA ILE A 76 -10.69 3.34 14.66
C ILE A 76 -9.54 2.46 15.15
N LYS A 77 -9.84 1.30 15.76
CA LYS A 77 -8.82 0.35 16.23
C LYS A 77 -7.92 -0.16 15.10
N THR A 78 -8.48 -0.38 13.91
CA THR A 78 -7.73 -0.81 12.73
C THR A 78 -6.82 0.31 12.24
N LEU A 79 -7.34 1.53 12.16
CA LEU A 79 -6.55 2.71 11.78
C LEU A 79 -5.39 2.91 12.75
N SER A 80 -5.66 2.92 14.05
CA SER A 80 -4.64 3.05 15.10
C SER A 80 -3.57 1.96 15.02
N LYS A 81 -3.95 0.74 14.63
CA LYS A 81 -2.98 -0.36 14.42
C LYS A 81 -2.07 -0.10 13.21
N GLY A 82 -2.63 0.43 12.11
CA GLY A 82 -1.86 0.86 10.94
C GLY A 82 -0.88 1.97 11.29
N VAL A 83 -1.34 3.01 11.98
CA VAL A 83 -0.51 4.14 12.43
C VAL A 83 0.63 3.67 13.34
N ARG A 84 0.33 2.85 14.36
CA ARG A 84 1.37 2.32 15.27
C ARG A 84 2.44 1.49 14.56
N ALA A 85 2.09 0.84 13.44
CA ALA A 85 3.06 0.11 12.63
C ALA A 85 3.86 1.01 11.68
N ALA A 86 3.25 2.10 11.21
CA ALA A 86 3.86 3.06 10.29
C ALA A 86 4.86 3.98 10.98
N LEU A 87 4.54 4.49 12.18
CA LEU A 87 5.37 5.49 12.87
C LEU A 87 6.84 5.06 13.01
N PRO A 88 7.18 3.85 13.52
CA PRO A 88 8.58 3.44 13.62
C PRO A 88 9.30 3.38 12.28
N VAL A 89 8.58 3.04 11.20
CA VAL A 89 9.16 2.97 9.86
C VAL A 89 9.52 4.35 9.34
N ILE A 90 8.66 5.33 9.62
CA ILE A 90 8.88 6.74 9.24
C ILE A 90 10.01 7.33 10.08
N ASP A 91 10.05 7.05 11.39
CA ASP A 91 11.12 7.50 12.29
C ASP A 91 12.48 6.94 11.88
N ASP A 92 12.52 5.71 11.35
CA ASP A 92 13.72 5.07 10.79
C ASP A 92 14.11 5.59 9.38
N GLY A 93 13.39 6.58 8.84
CA GLY A 93 13.64 7.18 7.52
C GLY A 93 13.10 6.35 6.33
N GLY A 94 12.27 5.34 6.59
CA GLY A 94 11.59 4.56 5.57
C GLY A 94 10.25 5.16 5.16
N ALA A 95 9.75 4.73 4.00
CA ALA A 95 8.42 5.09 3.55
C ALA A 95 7.39 3.98 3.78
N VAL A 96 6.11 4.36 3.76
CA VAL A 96 4.96 3.48 3.93
C VAL A 96 4.07 3.57 2.70
N LEU A 97 3.67 2.41 2.17
CA LEU A 97 2.69 2.30 1.10
C LEU A 97 1.37 1.81 1.67
N VAL A 98 0.32 2.61 1.59
CA VAL A 98 -1.04 2.22 1.94
C VAL A 98 -1.78 1.82 0.67
N HIS A 99 -2.40 0.64 0.66
CA HIS A 99 -3.23 0.26 -0.46
C HIS A 99 -4.63 -0.16 -0.06
N CYS A 100 -5.55 0.13 -0.98
CA CYS A 100 -6.94 -0.28 -0.88
C CYS A 100 -7.52 -0.74 -2.22
N LYS A 101 -8.77 -1.24 -2.25
CA LYS A 101 -9.45 -1.77 -3.49
C LYS A 101 -9.36 -0.83 -4.70
N SER A 102 -9.31 0.49 -4.48
CA SER A 102 -9.37 1.46 -5.59
C SER A 102 -8.43 2.66 -5.45
N GLY A 103 -7.66 2.80 -4.37
CA GLY A 103 -6.79 3.98 -4.16
C GLY A 103 -7.49 5.36 -4.09
N VAL A 104 -8.83 5.42 -4.22
CA VAL A 104 -9.59 6.68 -4.32
C VAL A 104 -10.43 6.98 -3.06
N HIS A 105 -10.90 5.95 -2.35
CA HIS A 105 -11.81 6.14 -1.19
C HIS A 105 -11.16 5.91 0.19
N ARG A 106 -9.99 5.26 0.26
CA ARG A 106 -9.47 4.63 1.50
C ARG A 106 -8.00 4.92 1.80
N SER A 107 -7.43 5.89 1.11
CA SER A 107 -6.02 6.22 1.20
C SER A 107 -5.77 7.72 1.35
N VAL A 108 -6.83 8.51 1.55
CA VAL A 108 -6.75 9.93 1.87
C VAL A 108 -7.22 10.11 3.30
#